data_AF-A0A1A1YQF7-F1
#
_entry.id   AF-A0A1A1YQF7-F1
#
_cell.length_a   1.000
_cell.length_b   1.000
_cell.length_c   1.000
_cell.angle_alpha   90.00
_cell.angle_beta   90.00
_cell.angle_gamma   90.00
#
_symmetry.space_group_name_H-M   'P 1'
#
loop_
_entity.id
_entity.type
_entity.pdbx_description
1 polymer ?
#
loop_
_entity_poly.entity_id
_entity_poly.type
_entity_poly.pdbx_seq_one_letter_code
_entity_poly.pdbx_strand_id
1 'polypeptide(L)'
;MASVELRCNFCGKPHTEVAKLVAGPGVYICDECVHLCVDVIANATQTSLPEWAGLSDDDLLQRLPLIAASAANIDAGLRERVCELRNRGVSWARIGAALNVTRQSAWERFSPRAT
;
A
#
# COMPACT_ATOMS: atom_id res chain seq x y z
N MET A 1 -10.65 1.88 19.69
CA MET A 1 -9.97 1.50 18.43
C MET A 1 -9.94 2.75 17.57
N ALA A 2 -8.76 3.30 17.27
CA ALA A 2 -8.67 4.44 16.36
C ALA A 2 -9.13 3.96 14.98
N SER A 3 -10.19 4.58 14.45
CA SER A 3 -10.64 4.35 13.08
C SER A 3 -9.53 4.76 12.13
N VAL A 4 -8.96 3.81 11.39
CA VAL A 4 -8.01 4.10 10.32
C VAL A 4 -8.78 4.85 9.24
N GLU A 5 -8.49 6.14 9.08
CA GLU A 5 -9.10 6.96 8.04
C GLU A 5 -8.54 6.54 6.68
N LEU A 6 -9.41 5.97 5.83
CA LEU A 6 -9.04 5.56 4.48
C LEU A 6 -8.69 6.79 3.64
N ARG A 7 -7.55 6.73 2.95
CA ARG A 7 -6.98 7.81 2.15
C ARG A 7 -6.59 7.30 0.76
N CYS A 8 -6.75 8.15 -0.25
CA CYS A 8 -6.26 7.87 -1.60
C CYS A 8 -4.73 7.80 -1.61
N ASN A 9 -4.15 6.74 -2.18
CA ASN A 9 -2.69 6.57 -2.24
C ASN A 9 -2.00 7.52 -3.22
N PHE A 10 -2.76 8.14 -4.14
CA PHE A 10 -2.21 9.07 -5.13
C PHE A 10 -2.15 10.50 -4.58
N CYS A 11 -3.24 11.01 -4.00
CA CYS A 11 -3.32 12.41 -3.54
C CYS A 11 -3.32 12.58 -2.02
N GLY A 12 -3.44 11.51 -1.24
CA GLY A 12 -3.46 11.55 0.23
C GLY A 12 -4.76 12.04 0.86
N LYS A 13 -5.73 12.52 0.07
CA LYS A 13 -7.05 12.96 0.54
C LYS A 13 -7.79 11.83 1.26
N PRO A 14 -8.46 12.10 2.40
CA PRO A 14 -9.32 11.13 3.07
C PRO A 14 -10.57 10.84 2.23
N HIS A 15 -11.19 9.68 2.47
CA HIS A 15 -12.42 9.26 1.81
C HIS A 15 -13.59 10.25 2.00
N THR A 16 -13.53 11.11 3.03
CA THR A 16 -14.49 12.17 3.33
C THR A 16 -14.36 13.40 2.43
N GLU A 17 -13.22 13.58 1.76
CA GLU A 17 -12.93 14.71 0.88
C GLU A 17 -13.06 14.38 -0.61
N VAL A 18 -13.46 13.16 -0.96
CA VAL A 18 -13.59 12.69 -2.36
C VAL A 18 -14.97 12.09 -2.57
N ALA A 19 -15.50 12.16 -3.79
CA ALA A 19 -16.84 11.65 -4.08
C ALA A 19 -16.88 10.12 -4.07
N LYS A 20 -15.82 9.46 -4.55
CA LYS A 20 -15.69 8.01 -4.55
C LYS A 20 -14.27 7.59 -4.23
N LEU A 21 -14.15 6.48 -3.50
CA LEU A 21 -12.88 5.82 -3.23
C LEU A 21 -12.97 4.35 -3.65
N VAL A 22 -12.15 3.95 -4.61
CA VAL A 22 -12.02 2.56 -5.07
C VAL A 22 -11.00 1.86 -4.19
N ALA A 23 -11.37 0.72 -3.61
CA ALA A 23 -10.52 -0.08 -2.74
C ALA A 23 -9.93 -1.30 -3.46
N GLY A 24 -8.63 -1.52 -3.28
CA GLY A 24 -7.90 -2.72 -3.65
C GLY A 24 -7.23 -3.37 -2.43
N PRO A 25 -6.38 -4.40 -2.63
CA PRO A 25 -5.63 -5.05 -1.57
C PRO A 25 -4.61 -4.13 -0.87
N GLY A 26 -5.06 -3.36 0.13
CA GLY A 26 -4.20 -2.44 0.88
C GLY A 26 -3.87 -1.14 0.14
N VAL A 27 -4.59 -0.84 -0.95
CA VAL A 27 -4.42 0.38 -1.77
C VAL A 27 -5.78 0.95 -2.15
N TYR A 28 -5.84 2.27 -2.38
CA TYR A 28 -7.05 3.03 -2.64
C TYR A 28 -6.78 4.13 -3.65
N ILE A 29 -7.73 4.38 -4.56
CA ILE A 29 -7.67 5.48 -5.53
C ILE A 29 -9.02 6.20 -5.60
N CYS A 30 -9.01 7.53 -5.58
CA CYS A 30 -10.23 8.33 -5.68
C CYS A 30 -10.61 8.62 -7.13
N ASP A 31 -11.86 9.06 -7.34
CA ASP A 31 -12.38 9.41 -8.66
C ASP A 31 -11.58 10.52 -9.36
N GLU A 32 -11.14 11.56 -8.65
CA GLU A 32 -10.32 12.64 -9.21
C GLU A 32 -9.00 12.10 -9.78
N CYS A 33 -8.30 11.25 -9.03
CA CYS A 33 -7.03 10.65 -9.48
C CYS A 33 -7.24 9.70 -10.65
N VAL A 34 -8.35 8.97 -10.72
CA VAL A 34 -8.68 8.13 -11.87
C VAL A 34 -8.82 8.98 -13.14
N HIS A 35 -9.53 10.11 -13.09
CA HIS A 35 -9.67 11.00 -14.24
C HIS A 35 -8.32 11.55 -14.68
N LEU A 36 -7.50 12.03 -13.74
CA LEU A 36 -6.16 12.52 -14.03
C LEU A 36 -5.28 11.43 -14.69
N CYS A 37 -5.33 10.19 -14.19
CA CYS A 37 -4.59 9.09 -14.81
C CYS A 37 -5.04 8.82 -16.25
N VAL A 38 -6.34 8.87 -16.53
CA VAL A 38 -6.86 8.70 -17.90
C VAL A 38 -6.33 9.80 -18.81
N ASP A 39 -6.34 11.06 -18.37
CA ASP A 39 -5.83 12.19 -19.13
C ASP A 39 -4.32 12.09 -19.40
N VAL A 40 -3.53 11.73 -18.38
CA VAL A 40 -2.08 11.53 -18.51
C VAL A 40 -1.75 10.42 -19.51
N ILE A 41 -2.47 9.30 -19.45
CA ILE A 41 -2.29 8.17 -20.36
C ILE A 41 -2.68 8.55 -21.80
N ALA A 42 -3.80 9.25 -21.97
CA ALA A 42 -4.30 9.65 -23.28
C ALA A 42 -3.40 10.67 -23.99
N ASN A 43 -2.73 11.55 -23.24
CA ASN A 43 -1.97 12.67 -23.80
C ASN A 43 -0.46 12.39 -23.98
N ALA A 44 0.05 11.21 -23.57
CA ALA A 44 1.37 10.64 -23.90
C ALA A 44 2.54 11.64 -24.08
N THR A 45 2.65 12.68 -23.24
CA THR A 45 3.87 13.48 -23.17
C THR A 45 4.83 12.73 -22.24
N GLN A 46 5.83 12.11 -22.85
CA GLN A 46 6.87 11.27 -22.24
C GLN A 46 7.19 11.59 -20.76
N THR A 47 7.00 10.62 -19.87
CA THR A 47 7.66 10.67 -18.55
C THR A 47 9.05 10.05 -18.70
N SER A 48 10.05 10.91 -18.89
CA SER A 48 11.46 10.54 -18.75
C SER A 48 11.87 10.70 -17.29
N LEU A 49 12.43 9.63 -16.71
CA LEU A 49 12.85 9.48 -15.31
C LEU A 49 11.70 9.42 -14.28
N PRO A 50 11.93 8.75 -13.14
CA PRO A 50 11.00 8.86 -12.03
C PRO A 50 10.87 10.34 -11.63
N GLU A 51 9.64 10.79 -11.35
CA GLU A 51 9.34 12.17 -10.92
C GLU A 51 10.26 12.66 -9.78
N TRP A 52 10.67 11.75 -8.90
CA TRP A 52 11.52 12.02 -7.75
C TRP A 52 13.01 12.28 -8.08
N ALA A 53 13.47 11.98 -9.30
CA ALA A 53 14.85 12.23 -9.72
C ALA A 53 15.18 13.72 -9.85
N GLY A 54 14.17 14.59 -9.99
CA GLY A 54 14.32 16.05 -10.06
C GLY A 54 13.91 16.80 -8.80
N LEU A 55 13.51 16.10 -7.74
CA LEU A 55 13.06 16.71 -6.48
C LEU A 55 14.23 17.08 -5.58
N SER A 56 14.05 18.12 -4.76
CA SER A 56 15.00 18.42 -3.68
C SER A 56 14.88 17.40 -2.53
N ASP A 57 15.89 17.35 -1.67
CA ASP A 57 15.85 16.51 -0.47
C ASP A 57 14.63 16.85 0.42
N ASP A 58 14.32 18.14 0.56
CA ASP A 58 13.17 18.61 1.34
C ASP A 58 11.83 18.13 0.72
N ASP A 59 11.69 18.18 -0.60
CA ASP A 59 10.50 17.67 -1.29
C ASP A 59 10.35 16.15 -1.13
N LEU A 60 11.47 15.41 -1.16
CA LEU A 60 11.47 13.97 -0.91
C LEU A 60 11.02 13.66 0.52
N LEU A 61 11.56 14.37 1.51
CA LEU A 61 11.19 14.23 2.92
C LEU A 61 9.70 14.52 3.14
N GLN A 62 9.15 15.53 2.48
CA GLN A 62 7.73 15.86 2.56
C GLN A 62 6.82 14.76 1.98
N ARG A 63 7.32 13.97 1.01
CA ARG A 63 6.56 12.87 0.39
C ARG A 63 6.63 11.55 1.19
N LEU A 64 7.64 11.35 2.03
CA LEU A 64 7.81 10.11 2.79
C LEU A 64 6.59 9.68 3.60
N PRO A 65 5.86 10.57 4.32
CA PRO A 65 4.69 10.16 5.10
C PRO A 65 3.60 9.49 4.26
N LEU A 66 3.36 9.96 3.03
CA LEU A 66 2.36 9.38 2.13
C LEU A 66 2.78 7.96 1.70
N ILE A 67 4.05 7.78 1.36
CA ILE A 67 4.60 6.46 0.96
C ILE A 67 4.57 5.50 2.15
N ALA A 68 4.95 5.97 3.34
CA ALA A 68 4.93 5.17 4.56
C ALA A 68 3.50 4.72 4.92
N ALA A 69 2.50 5.61 4.80
CA ALA A 69 1.10 5.26 5.00
C ALA A 69 0.63 4.20 3.98
N SER A 70 1.05 4.33 2.72
CA SER A 70 0.76 3.34 1.67
C SER A 70 1.38 1.98 2.00
N ALA A 71 2.64 1.96 2.41
CA ALA A 71 3.33 0.74 2.83
C ALA A 71 2.65 0.08 4.04
N ALA A 72 2.22 0.87 5.03
CA ALA A 72 1.49 0.38 6.19
C ALA A 72 0.15 -0.28 5.82
N ASN A 73 -0.60 0.30 4.87
CA ASN A 73 -1.86 -0.27 4.38
C ASN A 73 -1.66 -1.61 3.67
N ILE A 74 -0.63 -1.72 2.83
CA ILE A 74 -0.25 -2.97 2.15
C ILE A 74 0.16 -4.03 3.18
N ASP A 75 0.98 -3.65 4.15
CA ASP A 75 1.44 -4.54 5.21
C ASP A 75 0.27 -5.05 6.09
N ALA A 76 -0.67 -4.18 6.44
CA ALA A 76 -1.87 -4.55 7.18
C ALA A 76 -2.72 -5.56 6.38
N GLY A 77 -3.00 -5.26 5.10
CA GLY A 77 -3.75 -6.16 4.24
C GLY A 77 -3.05 -7.51 4.03
N LEU A 78 -1.72 -7.53 3.95
CA LEU A 78 -0.94 -8.77 3.86
C LEU A 78 -1.02 -9.57 5.16
N ARG A 79 -0.91 -8.91 6.32
CA ARG A 79 -1.04 -9.55 7.64
C ARG A 79 -2.39 -10.23 7.84
N GLU A 80 -3.49 -9.57 7.47
CA GLU A 80 -4.83 -10.15 7.54
C GLU A 80 -4.94 -11.45 6.73
N ARG A 81 -4.44 -11.43 5.50
CA ARG A 81 -4.43 -12.60 4.61
C ARG A 81 -3.57 -13.73 5.17
N VAL A 82 -2.39 -13.41 5.73
CA VAL A 82 -1.54 -14.41 6.39
C VAL A 82 -2.22 -14.99 7.62
N CYS A 83 -2.90 -14.16 8.42
CA CYS A 83 -3.69 -14.62 9.58
C CYS A 83 -4.77 -15.63 9.16
N GLU A 84 -5.53 -15.30 8.11
CA GLU A 84 -6.55 -16.20 7.57
C GLU A 84 -5.96 -17.52 7.06
N LEU A 85 -4.83 -17.49 6.35
CA LEU A 85 -4.12 -18.71 5.94
C LEU A 85 -3.69 -19.56 7.14
N ARG A 86 -3.22 -18.92 8.22
CA ARG A 86 -2.85 -19.62 9.46
C ARG A 86 -4.06 -20.23 10.17
N ASN A 87 -5.19 -19.54 10.20
CA ASN A 87 -6.46 -20.06 10.74
C ASN A 87 -6.94 -21.29 9.95
N ARG A 88 -6.69 -21.33 8.64
CA ARG A 88 -6.95 -22.49 7.76
C ARG A 88 -5.90 -23.60 7.85
N GLY A 89 -4.92 -23.49 8.77
CA GLY A 89 -3.89 -24.51 8.97
C GLY A 89 -2.74 -24.51 7.95
N VAL A 90 -2.65 -23.51 7.07
CA VAL A 90 -1.57 -23.44 6.06
C VAL A 90 -0.23 -23.22 6.75
N SER A 91 0.76 -24.10 6.51
CA SER A 91 2.07 -24.05 7.17
C SER A 91 2.87 -22.78 6.86
N TRP A 92 3.73 -22.37 7.82
CA TRP A 92 4.67 -21.26 7.61
C TRP A 92 5.63 -21.50 6.44
N ALA A 93 5.95 -22.76 6.13
CA ALA A 93 6.79 -23.10 4.99
C ALA A 93 6.08 -22.76 3.66
N ARG A 94 4.78 -23.07 3.55
CA ARG A 94 3.98 -22.76 2.36
C ARG A 94 3.72 -21.25 2.22
N ILE A 95 3.48 -20.55 3.33
CA ILE A 95 3.35 -19.08 3.33
C ILE A 95 4.67 -18.41 2.93
N GLY A 96 5.80 -18.84 3.49
CA GLY A 96 7.11 -18.32 3.12
C GLY A 96 7.42 -18.52 1.64
N ALA A 97 7.17 -19.73 1.10
CA ALA A 97 7.34 -20.01 -0.31
C ALA A 97 6.48 -19.09 -1.21
N ALA A 98 5.23 -18.82 -0.83
CA ALA A 98 4.35 -17.91 -1.59
C ALA A 98 4.81 -16.44 -1.55
N LEU A 99 5.51 -16.03 -0.49
CA LEU A 99 6.04 -14.67 -0.33
C LEU A 99 7.51 -14.54 -0.78
N ASN A 100 8.08 -15.60 -1.36
CA ASN A 100 9.49 -15.70 -1.73
C ASN A 100 10.45 -15.37 -0.56
N VAL A 101 10.14 -15.86 0.63
CA VAL A 101 10.98 -15.73 1.83
C VAL A 101 11.12 -17.08 2.54
N THR A 102 12.09 -17.19 3.44
CA THR A 102 12.25 -18.41 4.24
C THR A 102 11.07 -18.62 5.19
N ARG A 103 10.86 -19.88 5.62
CA ARG A 103 9.89 -20.21 6.69
C ARG A 103 10.12 -19.34 7.94
N GLN A 104 11.39 -19.13 8.31
CA GLN A 104 11.77 -18.35 9.48
C GLN A 104 11.38 -16.89 9.30
N SER A 105 11.73 -16.26 8.17
CA SER A 105 11.38 -14.87 7.89
C SER A 105 9.86 -14.64 7.88
N ALA A 106 9.10 -15.59 7.33
CA ALA A 106 7.63 -15.54 7.39
C ALA A 106 7.11 -15.63 8.83
N TRP A 107 7.67 -16.54 9.64
CA TRP A 107 7.29 -16.66 11.05
C TRP A 107 7.63 -15.40 11.83
N GLU A 108 8.87 -14.90 11.76
CA GLU A 108 9.33 -13.69 12.48
C GLU A 108 8.48 -12.46 12.14
N ARG A 109 8.10 -12.30 10.87
CA ARG A 109 7.30 -11.15 10.42
C ARG A 109 5.84 -11.22 10.84
N PHE A 110 5.23 -12.40 10.80
CA PHE A 110 3.77 -12.56 10.84
C PHE A 110 3.24 -13.38 12.02
N SER A 111 4.08 -14.05 12.81
CA SER A 111 3.63 -14.72 14.03
C SER A 111 3.08 -13.68 15.02
N PRO A 112 2.01 -14.01 15.78
CA PRO A 112 1.57 -13.14 16.87
C PRO A 112 2.74 -12.89 17.81
N ARG A 113 3.00 -11.61 18.15
CA ARG A 113 3.97 -11.29 19.20
C ARG A 113 3.40 -11.76 20.52
N ALA A 114 4.18 -12.49 21.32
CA ALA A 114 3.84 -12.77 22.70
C ALA A 114 3.60 -11.42 23.41
N THR A 115 2.43 -11.30 24.04
CA THR A 115 2.03 -10.12 24.81
C THR A 115 2.81 -10.04 26.10
#